data_AF-A0A6U9L449-F1
#
_entry.id   AF-A0A6U9L449-F1
#
_cell.length_a   1.000
_cell.length_b   1.000
_cell.length_c   1.000
_cell.angle_alpha   90.00
_cell.angle_beta   90.00
_cell.angle_gamma   90.00
#
_symmetry.space_group_name_H-M   'P 1'
#
loop_
_entity.id
_entity.type
_entity.pdbx_description
1 polymer ?
#
loop_
_entity_poly.entity_id
_entity_poly.type
_entity_poly.pdbx_seq_one_letter_code
_entity_poly.pdbx_strand_id
1 'polypeptide(L)'
;ESTVAILAQASPWFSSPAHRCAMGKGTKKVGICGKYGTRYGATLRKLVKKIEMQSKATYLCPFCGRTGVKREAGGIWKCRGCKKVMAGGCWTLATPAAVTVRATIHRLKKLQAEAK
;
A
#
# COMPACT_ATOMS: atom_id res chain seq x y z
N GLU A 1 34.87 -61.27 10.90
CA GLU A 1 35.76 -61.05 12.05
C GLU A 1 36.13 -59.57 12.09
N SER A 2 35.39 -58.78 12.88
CA SER A 2 35.74 -58.38 14.25
C SER A 2 36.87 -57.34 14.26
N THR A 3 36.54 -56.06 14.35
CA THR A 3 36.56 -55.39 15.66
C THR A 3 35.35 -54.51 15.95
N VAL A 4 34.89 -54.65 17.19
CA VAL A 4 33.68 -54.14 17.81
C VAL A 4 34.01 -52.94 18.70
N ALA A 5 33.10 -51.95 18.70
CA ALA A 5 32.82 -50.94 19.72
C ALA A 5 33.96 -49.95 20.08
N ILE A 6 33.67 -48.67 20.29
CA ILE A 6 33.10 -48.16 21.56
C ILE A 6 32.23 -46.92 21.32
N LEU A 7 31.08 -46.93 22.00
CA LEU A 7 30.10 -45.87 22.22
C LEU A 7 30.64 -44.73 23.09
N ALA A 8 30.33 -43.48 22.75
CA ALA A 8 30.06 -42.37 23.69
C ALA A 8 29.49 -41.17 22.91
N GLN A 9 28.17 -40.94 22.92
CA GLN A 9 27.49 -40.03 23.85
C GLN A 9 27.84 -38.54 23.65
N ALA A 10 26.97 -37.83 22.92
CA ALA A 10 26.34 -36.58 23.36
C ALA A 10 25.39 -36.04 22.27
N SER A 11 24.10 -36.24 22.47
CA SER A 11 23.01 -35.42 21.92
C SER A 11 23.18 -33.96 22.37
N PRO A 12 22.22 -33.06 22.08
CA PRO A 12 21.51 -32.69 20.85
C PRO A 12 21.92 -31.23 20.48
N TRP A 13 21.16 -30.49 19.66
CA TRP A 13 21.36 -29.05 19.33
C TRP A 13 22.09 -28.76 18.02
N PHE A 14 21.63 -29.31 16.90
CA PHE A 14 21.60 -28.50 15.68
C PHE A 14 20.45 -28.93 14.76
N SER A 15 19.25 -28.98 15.33
CA SER A 15 18.02 -29.21 14.59
C SER A 15 17.04 -28.11 14.95
N SER A 16 17.06 -27.03 14.17
CA SER A 16 15.89 -26.28 13.70
C SER A 16 16.37 -24.95 13.13
N PRO A 17 16.28 -24.71 11.81
CA PRO A 17 16.06 -23.35 11.35
C PRO A 17 14.76 -22.94 12.03
N ALA A 18 14.84 -21.93 12.89
CA ALA A 18 13.67 -21.29 13.45
C ALA A 18 12.68 -21.05 12.31
N HIS A 19 11.62 -21.86 12.26
CA HIS A 19 10.40 -21.50 11.57
C HIS A 19 9.98 -20.22 12.26
N ARG A 20 10.40 -19.10 11.69
CA ARG A 20 9.99 -17.76 12.09
C ARG A 20 8.49 -17.79 11.92
N CYS A 21 7.80 -18.08 13.02
CA CYS A 21 6.35 -18.09 13.10
C CYS A 21 5.96 -16.62 12.93
N ALA A 22 5.83 -16.20 11.68
CA ALA A 22 5.44 -14.86 11.32
C ALA A 22 4.04 -14.67 11.87
N MET A 23 3.89 -13.77 12.84
CA MET A 23 2.61 -13.38 13.43
C MET A 23 1.53 -13.28 12.34
N GLY A 24 0.44 -14.04 12.56
CA GLY A 24 -0.53 -14.40 11.53
C GLY A 24 -1.12 -13.20 10.81
N LYS A 25 -0.76 -13.04 9.53
CA LYS A 25 -1.49 -12.17 8.59
C LYS A 25 -2.89 -12.74 8.45
N GLY A 26 -3.85 -12.20 9.22
CA GLY A 26 -5.18 -12.78 9.46
C GLY A 26 -5.75 -13.56 8.26
N THR A 27 -6.27 -12.85 7.26
CA THR A 27 -6.90 -13.51 6.09
C THR A 27 -5.89 -13.90 5.01
N LYS A 28 -5.98 -15.12 4.47
CA LYS A 28 -5.09 -15.61 3.40
C LYS A 28 -5.14 -14.78 2.10
N LYS A 29 -6.33 -14.35 1.65
CA LYS A 29 -6.53 -13.69 0.33
C LYS A 29 -7.27 -12.34 0.40
N VAL A 30 -8.27 -12.23 1.26
CA VAL A 30 -9.27 -11.14 1.19
C VAL A 30 -8.79 -9.81 1.77
N GLY A 31 -7.89 -9.81 2.77
CA GLY A 31 -7.34 -8.60 3.39
C GLY A 31 -8.43 -7.72 4.03
N ILE A 32 -8.37 -6.42 3.74
CA ILE A 32 -9.30 -5.38 4.26
C ILE A 32 -10.78 -5.73 4.00
N CYS A 33 -11.06 -6.44 2.90
CA CYS A 33 -12.42 -6.85 2.53
C CYS A 33 -12.96 -8.07 3.30
N GLY A 34 -12.23 -8.54 4.33
CA GLY A 34 -12.75 -9.56 5.26
C GLY A 34 -14.03 -9.12 5.98
N LYS A 35 -14.24 -7.81 6.17
CA LYS A 35 -15.47 -7.24 6.78
C LYS A 35 -16.77 -7.61 6.08
N TYR A 36 -16.71 -7.94 4.78
CA TYR A 36 -17.89 -8.25 3.98
C TYR A 36 -18.35 -9.72 4.10
N GLY A 37 -17.55 -10.60 4.73
CA GLY A 37 -17.87 -12.01 4.89
C GLY A 37 -18.09 -12.72 3.54
N THR A 38 -19.10 -13.56 3.45
CA THR A 38 -19.41 -14.41 2.29
C THR A 38 -20.35 -13.77 1.25
N ARG A 39 -21.03 -12.65 1.56
CA ARG A 39 -22.28 -12.23 0.93
C ARG A 39 -22.22 -11.65 -0.50
N TYR A 40 -21.19 -10.89 -0.86
CA TYR A 40 -21.22 -10.07 -2.08
C TYR A 40 -20.48 -10.67 -3.29
N GLY A 41 -20.06 -11.93 -3.22
CA GLY A 41 -19.27 -12.57 -4.28
C GLY A 41 -17.80 -12.13 -4.33
N ALA A 42 -16.98 -12.82 -5.12
CA ALA A 42 -15.52 -12.61 -5.16
C ALA A 42 -15.09 -11.44 -6.04
N THR A 43 -15.80 -11.18 -7.14
CA THR A 43 -15.48 -10.12 -8.12
C THR A 43 -15.61 -8.73 -7.51
N LEU A 44 -16.76 -8.44 -6.88
CA LEU A 44 -17.02 -7.18 -6.20
C LEU A 44 -16.01 -6.91 -5.08
N ARG A 45 -15.71 -7.93 -4.25
CA ARG A 45 -14.71 -7.80 -3.17
C ARG A 45 -13.30 -7.50 -3.69
N LYS A 46 -12.90 -8.06 -4.83
CA LYS A 46 -11.60 -7.75 -5.47
C LYS A 46 -11.54 -6.28 -5.93
N LEU A 47 -12.61 -5.75 -6.50
CA LEU A 47 -12.68 -4.34 -6.92
C LEU A 47 -12.63 -3.39 -5.71
N VAL A 48 -13.47 -3.64 -4.71
CA VAL A 48 -13.51 -2.84 -3.48
C VAL A 48 -12.17 -2.90 -2.74
N LYS A 49 -11.48 -4.05 -2.73
CA LYS A 49 -10.14 -4.17 -2.12
C LYS A 49 -9.14 -3.19 -2.71
N LYS A 50 -9.12 -3.05 -4.05
CA LYS A 50 -8.23 -2.11 -4.73
C LYS A 50 -8.55 -0.66 -4.35
N ILE A 51 -9.82 -0.32 -4.34
CA ILE A 51 -10.32 1.03 -4.03
C ILE A 51 -10.06 1.40 -2.56
N GLU A 52 -10.37 0.51 -1.62
CA GLU A 52 -10.17 0.74 -0.18
C GLU A 52 -8.68 0.78 0.20
N MET A 53 -7.84 0.00 -0.48
CA MET A 53 -6.39 0.04 -0.28
C MET A 53 -5.82 1.39 -0.71
N GLN A 54 -6.23 1.88 -1.89
CA GLN A 54 -5.83 3.20 -2.37
C GLN A 54 -6.33 4.31 -1.43
N SER A 55 -7.59 4.25 -1.00
CA SER A 55 -8.16 5.31 -0.16
C SER A 55 -7.55 5.41 1.24
N LYS A 56 -7.11 4.27 1.80
CA LYS A 56 -6.49 4.21 3.13
C LYS A 56 -4.98 4.41 3.10
N ALA A 57 -4.36 4.38 1.92
CA ALA A 57 -2.95 4.65 1.77
C ALA A 57 -2.62 6.10 2.14
N THR A 58 -1.45 6.30 2.72
CA THR A 58 -0.88 7.62 2.96
C THR A 58 -0.14 8.09 1.72
N TYR A 59 -0.43 9.31 1.26
CA TYR A 59 0.22 9.90 0.09
C TYR A 59 1.29 10.92 0.47
N LEU A 60 2.21 11.15 -0.47
CA LEU A 60 3.20 12.23 -0.43
C LEU A 60 2.50 13.58 -0.59
N CYS A 61 2.84 14.53 0.30
CA CYS A 61 2.32 15.90 0.21
C CYS A 61 3.13 16.72 -0.80
N PRO A 62 2.51 17.36 -1.82
CA PRO A 62 3.23 18.18 -2.80
C PRO A 62 3.84 19.45 -2.19
N PHE A 63 3.36 19.90 -1.02
CA PHE A 63 3.82 21.14 -0.39
C PHE A 63 5.02 20.95 0.54
N CYS A 64 5.11 19.79 1.20
CA CYS A 64 6.08 19.59 2.27
C CYS A 64 6.83 18.27 2.22
N GLY A 65 6.65 17.49 1.15
CA GLY A 65 7.41 16.26 0.87
C GLY A 65 7.10 15.07 1.78
N ARG A 66 6.50 15.29 2.96
CA ARG A 66 6.20 14.22 3.92
C ARG A 66 5.02 13.33 3.45
N THR A 67 5.14 12.02 3.67
CA THR A 67 4.06 11.03 3.52
C THR A 67 3.05 11.14 4.66
N GLY A 68 2.21 12.18 4.61
CA GLY A 68 1.27 12.49 5.70
C GLY A 68 -0.14 12.84 5.23
N VAL A 69 -0.42 12.72 3.93
CA VAL A 69 -1.74 13.07 3.38
C VAL A 69 -2.69 11.90 3.59
N LYS A 70 -3.83 12.20 4.23
CA LYS A 70 -4.93 11.25 4.43
C LYS A 70 -6.23 11.84 3.87
N ARG A 71 -7.16 10.97 3.51
CA ARG A 71 -8.48 11.35 3.03
C ARG A 71 -9.36 11.78 4.21
N GLU A 72 -10.05 12.91 4.07
CA GLU A 72 -11.11 13.32 5.00
C GLU A 72 -12.49 12.97 4.44
N ALA A 73 -12.76 13.39 3.20
CA ALA A 73 -14.03 13.13 2.50
C ALA A 73 -13.78 12.71 1.05
N GLY A 74 -14.84 12.48 0.26
CA GLY A 74 -14.69 12.26 -1.19
C GLY A 74 -14.05 13.48 -1.87
N GLY A 75 -12.89 13.30 -2.50
CA GLY A 75 -12.20 14.37 -3.22
C GLY A 75 -11.44 15.39 -2.34
N ILE A 76 -11.59 15.31 -1.02
CA ILE A 76 -10.94 16.21 -0.06
C ILE A 76 -9.87 15.44 0.73
N TRP A 77 -8.63 15.93 0.65
CA TRP A 77 -7.46 15.33 1.27
C TRP A 77 -6.76 16.34 2.18
N LYS A 78 -6.30 15.91 3.35
CA LYS A 78 -5.60 16.78 4.30
C LYS A 78 -4.25 16.21 4.68
N CYS A 79 -3.25 17.08 4.69
CA CYS A 79 -1.92 16.74 5.19
C CYS A 79 -1.89 16.89 6.72
N ARG A 80 -1.44 15.84 7.43
CA ARG A 80 -1.27 15.91 8.89
C ARG A 80 -0.16 16.86 9.34
N GLY A 81 0.95 16.93 8.60
CA GLY A 81 2.07 17.80 8.96
C GLY A 81 1.76 19.27 8.68
N CYS A 82 1.31 19.56 7.47
CA CYS A 82 1.25 20.92 6.93
C CYS A 82 -0.15 21.53 7.07
N LYS A 83 -1.12 20.74 7.55
CA LYS A 83 -2.53 21.08 7.77
C LYS A 83 -3.29 21.61 6.55
N LYS A 84 -2.63 21.74 5.40
CA LYS A 84 -3.24 22.11 4.12
C LYS A 84 -4.22 21.04 3.66
N VAL A 85 -5.39 21.52 3.24
CA VAL A 85 -6.42 20.73 2.56
C VAL A 85 -6.22 20.90 1.06
N MET A 86 -6.30 19.81 0.32
CA MET A 86 -6.10 19.76 -1.12
C MET A 86 -7.20 18.95 -1.79
N ALA A 87 -7.60 19.41 -2.97
CA ALA A 87 -8.54 18.70 -3.83
C ALA A 87 -7.81 17.62 -4.64
N GLY A 88 -8.45 16.46 -4.77
CA GLY A 88 -7.91 15.31 -5.48
C GLY A 88 -9.01 14.39 -6.00
N GLY A 89 -8.63 13.16 -6.37
CA GLY A 89 -9.60 12.13 -6.71
C GLY A 89 -10.38 11.63 -5.49
N CYS A 90 -11.46 10.89 -5.74
CA CYS A 90 -12.26 10.30 -4.65
C CYS A 90 -11.46 9.25 -3.87
N TRP A 91 -10.71 8.38 -4.57
CA TRP A 91 -10.01 7.24 -3.96
C TRP A 91 -8.49 7.36 -4.01
N THR A 92 -7.95 8.21 -4.89
CA THR A 92 -6.52 8.50 -5.03
C THR A 92 -6.28 10.01 -4.99
N LEU A 93 -5.11 10.44 -4.52
CA LEU A 93 -4.80 11.88 -4.42
C LEU A 93 -4.75 12.56 -5.80
N ALA A 94 -4.12 11.93 -6.79
CA ALA A 94 -4.12 12.38 -8.18
C ALA A 94 -4.74 11.31 -9.07
N THR A 95 -5.65 11.72 -9.96
CA THR A 95 -6.20 10.86 -11.00
C THR A 95 -5.35 10.95 -12.27
N PRO A 96 -5.26 9.89 -13.08
CA PRO A 96 -4.45 9.92 -14.30
C PRO A 96 -4.88 11.03 -15.26
N ALA A 97 -6.20 11.25 -15.40
CA ALA A 97 -6.73 12.34 -16.21
C ALA A 97 -6.34 13.75 -15.68
N ALA A 98 -6.29 13.95 -14.35
CA ALA A 98 -5.86 15.23 -13.82
C ALA A 98 -4.35 15.47 -14.05
N VAL A 99 -3.55 14.42 -14.01
CA VAL A 99 -2.10 14.50 -14.27
C VAL A 99 -1.84 14.88 -15.73
N THR A 100 -2.56 14.29 -16.69
CA THR A 100 -2.41 14.65 -18.11
C THR A 100 -2.83 16.09 -18.38
N VAL A 101 -3.94 16.55 -17.80
CA VAL A 101 -4.40 17.94 -17.95
C VAL A 101 -3.37 18.93 -17.41
N ARG A 102 -2.78 18.66 -16.24
CA ARG A 102 -1.71 19.50 -15.68
C ARG A 102 -0.52 19.59 -16.64
N ALA A 103 -0.05 18.46 -17.16
CA ALA A 103 1.06 18.42 -18.12
C ALA A 103 0.75 19.22 -19.39
N THR A 104 -0.44 19.06 -19.97
CA THR A 104 -0.87 19.80 -21.16
C THR A 104 -0.94 21.31 -20.90
N ILE A 105 -1.51 21.74 -19.77
CA ILE A 105 -1.57 23.17 -19.41
C ILE A 105 -0.17 23.75 -19.28
N HIS A 106 0.76 23.04 -18.64
CA HIS A 106 2.15 23.50 -18.53
C HIS A 106 2.82 23.66 -19.90
N ARG A 107 2.61 22.70 -20.81
CA ARG A 107 3.12 22.78 -22.19
C ARG A 107 2.55 24.00 -22.94
N LEU A 108 1.23 24.20 -22.88
CA LEU A 108 0.57 25.31 -23.59
C LEU A 108 1.02 26.68 -23.07
N LYS A 109 1.16 26.82 -21.74
CA LYS A 109 1.66 28.06 -21.13
C LYS A 109 3.09 28.40 -21.56
N LYS A 110 3.95 27.39 -21.74
CA LYS A 110 5.32 27.59 -22.22
C LYS A 110 5.33 28.12 -23.66
N LEU A 111 4.55 27.51 -24.55
CA LEU A 111 4.43 27.95 -25.95
C LEU A 111 3.88 29.38 -26.06
N GLN A 112 2.92 29.75 -25.21
CA GLN A 112 2.39 31.11 -25.17
C GLN A 112 3.42 32.15 -24.69
N ALA A 113 4.34 31.76 -23.80
CA ALA A 113 5.39 32.64 -23.32
C ALA A 113 6.53 32.82 -24.34
N GLU A 114 6.77 31.84 -25.20
CA GLU A 114 7.76 31.91 -26.29
C GLU A 114 7.24 32.70 -27.50
N ALA A 115 5.92 32.69 -27.72
CA ALA A 115 5.27 33.42 -28.81
C ALA A 115 5.07 34.92 -28.52
N LYS A 116 5.33 35.37 -27.28
CA LYS A 116 5.21 36.75 -26.85
C LYS A 116 6.58 37.38 -26.67
#